data_AF-A0A2G6Q4L4-F1
#
_entry.id   AF-A0A2G6Q4L4-F1
#
_cell.length_a   1.000
_cell.length_b   1.000
_cell.length_c   1.000
_cell.angle_alpha   90.00
_cell.angle_beta   90.00
_cell.angle_gamma   90.00
#
_symmetry.space_group_name_H-M   'P 1'
#
loop_
_entity.id
_entity.type
_entity.pdbx_description
1 polymer ?
#
loop_
_entity_poly.entity_id
_entity_poly.type
_entity_poly.pdbx_seq_one_letter_code
_entity_poly.pdbx_strand_id
1 'polypeptide(L)'
;FVQKLCTRINQSFHQGTNKVPMFSLKQEKNLLQPLPQSTIRDSYRIKHTLVKVNASNMISYKSNQYSVPAKYQGKTVGLQVYDDQLFVYYNTELIVQHKISQSKLNYKEEHYKDALNKAIPHYPNIDDLAKQNLSAIGEVYSNE
;
A
#
# COMPACT_ATOMS: atom_id res chain seq x y z
N PHE A 1 9.90 -23.77 8.10
CA PHE A 1 11.12 -24.23 7.40
C PHE A 1 12.29 -23.26 7.61
N VAL A 2 12.20 -22.00 7.13
CA VAL A 2 13.26 -20.98 7.23
C VAL A 2 13.86 -20.85 8.64
N GLN A 3 13.02 -20.76 9.67
CA GLN A 3 13.50 -20.62 11.05
C GLN A 3 14.43 -21.77 11.49
N LYS A 4 14.11 -23.02 11.11
CA LYS A 4 14.93 -24.19 11.45
C LYS A 4 16.29 -24.14 10.74
N LEU A 5 16.31 -23.69 9.49
CA LEU A 5 17.53 -23.50 8.72
C LEU A 5 18.41 -22.41 9.36
N CYS A 6 17.83 -21.25 9.70
CA CYS A 6 18.55 -20.17 10.38
C CYS A 6 19.17 -20.64 11.69
N THR A 7 18.41 -21.35 12.54
CA THR A 7 18.94 -21.90 13.79
C THR A 7 20.11 -22.86 13.55
N ARG A 8 19.99 -23.77 12.57
CA ARG A 8 21.06 -24.72 12.25
C ARG A 8 22.35 -24.01 11.82
N ILE A 9 22.25 -23.04 10.91
CA ILE A 9 23.40 -22.29 10.41
C ILE A 9 24.03 -21.46 11.53
N ASN A 10 23.22 -20.81 12.37
CA ASN A 10 23.73 -20.02 13.49
C ASN A 10 24.44 -20.87 14.56
N GLN A 11 24.15 -22.17 14.63
CA GLN A 11 24.80 -23.13 15.54
C GLN A 11 26.00 -23.86 14.91
N SER A 12 26.15 -23.80 13.59
CA SER A 12 27.29 -24.41 12.90
C SER A 12 28.56 -23.57 13.02
N PHE A 13 29.71 -24.23 12.96
CA PHE A 13 31.01 -23.57 12.87
C PHE A 13 31.16 -22.84 11.53
N HIS A 14 31.45 -21.54 11.58
CA HIS A 14 31.61 -20.71 10.40
C HIS A 14 33.10 -20.56 10.03
N GLN A 15 33.49 -21.09 8.87
CA GLN A 15 34.89 -21.19 8.44
C GLN A 15 35.57 -19.82 8.28
N GLY A 16 34.86 -18.80 7.79
CA GLY A 16 35.47 -17.48 7.56
C GLY A 16 35.77 -16.69 8.83
N THR A 17 35.03 -16.94 9.92
CA THR A 17 35.21 -16.24 11.20
C THR A 17 35.85 -17.14 12.25
N ASN A 18 36.03 -18.43 11.95
CA ASN A 18 36.51 -19.48 12.86
C ASN A 18 35.75 -19.55 14.19
N LYS A 19 34.45 -19.21 14.16
CA LYS A 19 33.59 -19.16 15.34
C LYS A 19 32.21 -19.70 15.04
N VAL A 20 31.48 -20.08 16.10
CA VAL A 20 30.04 -20.36 16.01
C VAL A 20 29.29 -19.03 16.20
N PRO A 21 28.42 -18.62 15.24
CA PRO A 21 27.70 -17.34 15.31
C PRO A 21 26.89 -17.17 16.60
N MET A 22 26.20 -18.23 17.06
CA MET A 22 25.42 -18.22 18.30
C MET A 22 26.25 -17.82 19.53
N PHE A 23 27.47 -18.32 19.66
CA PHE A 23 28.35 -17.99 20.79
C PHE A 23 28.98 -16.62 20.64
N SER A 24 29.38 -16.25 19.41
CA SER A 24 29.96 -14.93 19.12
C SER A 24 28.97 -13.81 19.41
N LEU A 25 27.72 -13.96 18.95
CA LEU A 25 26.64 -13.02 19.23
C LEU A 25 26.42 -12.85 20.74
N LYS A 26 26.50 -13.93 21.53
CA LYS A 26 26.34 -13.85 22.99
C LYS A 26 27.45 -13.00 23.65
N GLN A 27 28.67 -13.06 23.14
CA GLN A 27 29.79 -12.24 23.61
C GLN A 27 29.64 -10.78 23.15
N GLU A 28 29.35 -10.57 21.87
CA GLU A 28 29.23 -9.25 21.24
C GLU A 28 28.02 -8.46 21.73
N LYS A 29 26.93 -9.13 22.12
CA LYS A 29 25.69 -8.50 22.56
C LYS A 29 25.89 -7.50 23.70
N ASN A 30 26.84 -7.76 24.59
CA ASN A 30 27.15 -6.88 25.72
C ASN A 30 27.89 -5.60 25.29
N LEU A 31 28.46 -5.56 24.08
CA LEU A 31 29.13 -4.40 23.49
C LEU A 31 28.15 -3.51 22.71
N LEU A 32 26.93 -3.98 22.46
CA LEU A 32 25.93 -3.22 21.72
C LEU A 32 25.37 -2.08 22.58
N GLN A 33 25.24 -0.91 21.97
CA GLN A 33 24.50 0.19 22.56
C GLN A 33 22.99 -0.13 22.57
N PRO A 34 22.23 0.39 23.54
CA PRO A 34 20.78 0.27 23.51
C PRO A 34 20.21 0.90 22.24
N LEU A 35 19.02 0.44 21.83
CA LEU A 35 18.34 1.05 20.69
C LEU A 35 18.14 2.55 20.95
N PRO A 36 18.29 3.40 19.92
CA PRO A 36 18.02 4.83 20.04
C PRO A 36 16.62 5.09 20.60
N GLN A 37 16.43 6.23 21.26
CA GLN A 37 15.14 6.62 21.81
C GLN A 37 14.04 6.58 20.74
N SER A 38 12.80 6.31 21.16
CA SER A 38 11.65 6.23 20.25
C SER A 38 11.49 7.49 19.41
N THR A 39 11.78 8.67 19.96
CA THR A 39 11.76 9.96 19.24
C THR A 39 12.64 9.96 17.98
N ILE A 40 13.85 9.41 18.07
CA ILE A 40 14.76 9.26 16.93
C ILE A 40 14.20 8.23 15.95
N ARG A 41 13.75 7.09 16.46
CA ARG A 41 13.24 5.98 15.63
C ARG A 41 11.95 6.34 14.88
N ASP A 42 11.08 7.12 15.51
CA ASP A 42 9.78 7.53 14.98
C ASP A 42 9.94 8.47 13.78
N SER A 43 11.05 9.22 13.70
CA SER A 43 11.36 10.05 12.52
C SER A 43 11.59 9.22 11.25
N TYR A 44 12.06 7.98 11.39
CA TYR A 44 12.24 7.03 10.28
C TYR A 44 11.00 6.19 10.00
N ARG A 45 9.94 6.33 10.82
CA ARG A 45 8.71 5.55 10.64
C ARG A 45 7.79 6.28 9.68
N ILE A 46 7.51 5.64 8.55
CA ILE A 46 6.48 6.11 7.63
C ILE A 46 5.14 5.97 8.33
N LYS A 47 4.49 7.11 8.61
CA LYS A 47 3.15 7.16 9.20
C LYS A 47 2.13 7.05 8.09
N HIS A 48 1.40 5.95 8.06
CA HIS A 48 0.25 5.78 7.20
C HIS A 48 -1.04 6.08 7.97
N THR A 49 -1.97 6.79 7.35
CA THR A 49 -3.36 6.86 7.81
C THR A 49 -4.09 5.63 7.31
N LEU A 50 -4.61 4.80 8.22
CA LEU A 50 -5.35 3.61 7.82
C LEU A 50 -6.78 3.98 7.41
N VAL A 51 -7.16 3.58 6.20
CA VAL A 51 -8.50 3.82 5.64
C VAL A 51 -9.07 2.53 5.08
N LYS A 52 -10.39 2.34 5.20
CA LYS A 52 -11.09 1.17 4.67
C LYS A 52 -11.56 1.45 3.24
N VAL A 53 -11.30 0.52 2.33
CA VAL A 53 -11.82 0.57 0.97
C VAL A 53 -13.32 0.30 0.99
N ASN A 54 -14.11 1.19 0.40
CA ASN A 54 -15.57 1.08 0.36
C ASN A 54 -16.05 0.03 -0.67
N ALA A 55 -17.36 -0.20 -0.73
CA ALA A 55 -17.97 -1.15 -1.66
C ALA A 55 -17.78 -0.76 -3.14
N SER A 56 -17.55 0.52 -3.42
CA SER A 56 -17.32 1.04 -4.77
C SER A 56 -15.83 1.05 -5.18
N ASN A 57 -14.98 0.32 -4.45
CA ASN A 57 -13.53 0.26 -4.68
C ASN A 57 -12.85 1.63 -4.57
N MET A 58 -13.25 2.44 -3.58
CA MET A 58 -12.65 3.76 -3.34
C MET A 58 -12.24 3.94 -1.88
N ILE A 59 -11.31 4.88 -1.68
CA ILE A 59 -10.88 5.36 -0.37
C ILE A 59 -11.21 6.85 -0.24
N SER A 60 -11.49 7.30 0.98
CA SER A 60 -11.81 8.71 1.25
C SER A 60 -10.61 9.47 1.79
N TYR A 61 -10.38 10.67 1.28
CA TYR A 61 -9.39 11.62 1.79
C TYR A 61 -9.90 13.05 1.62
N LYS A 62 -9.93 13.83 2.71
CA LYS A 62 -10.40 15.24 2.74
C LYS A 62 -11.73 15.45 1.98
N SER A 63 -12.74 14.62 2.29
CA SER A 63 -14.08 14.67 1.68
C SER A 63 -14.17 14.30 0.18
N ASN A 64 -13.05 13.91 -0.44
CA ASN A 64 -13.01 13.40 -1.81
C ASN A 64 -12.72 11.89 -1.79
N GLN A 65 -13.13 11.18 -2.83
CA GLN A 65 -12.89 9.74 -2.99
C GLN A 65 -11.91 9.47 -4.12
N TYR A 66 -11.06 8.46 -3.94
CA TYR A 66 -10.04 8.05 -4.89
C TYR A 66 -10.15 6.56 -5.15
N SER A 67 -10.15 6.15 -6.42
CA SER A 67 -10.36 4.75 -6.79
C SER A 67 -9.12 3.89 -6.50
N VAL A 68 -9.35 2.64 -6.09
CA VAL A 68 -8.32 1.62 -5.88
C VAL A 68 -8.66 0.38 -6.70
N PRO A 69 -7.69 -0.51 -6.99
CA PRO A 69 -7.97 -1.76 -7.68
C PRO A 69 -9.01 -2.61 -6.93
N ALA A 70 -9.93 -3.23 -7.67
CA ALA A 70 -11.04 -4.01 -7.11
C ALA A 70 -10.59 -5.18 -6.20
N LYS A 71 -9.34 -5.67 -6.34
CA LYS A 71 -8.76 -6.70 -5.46
C LYS A 71 -8.65 -6.27 -3.98
N TYR A 72 -8.82 -4.97 -3.68
CA TYR A 72 -8.72 -4.42 -2.33
C TYR A 72 -10.06 -4.00 -1.72
N GLN A 73 -11.20 -4.28 -2.37
CA GLN A 73 -12.53 -3.99 -1.82
C GLN A 73 -12.69 -4.52 -0.39
N GLY A 74 -13.18 -3.67 0.52
CA GLY A 74 -13.41 -4.02 1.92
C GLY A 74 -12.14 -4.17 2.79
N LYS A 75 -10.94 -4.12 2.21
CA LYS A 75 -9.68 -4.20 2.95
C LYS A 75 -9.30 -2.84 3.55
N THR A 76 -8.48 -2.87 4.60
CA THR A 76 -7.85 -1.66 5.14
C THR A 76 -6.52 -1.43 4.46
N VAL A 77 -6.31 -0.23 3.94
CA VAL A 77 -5.09 0.20 3.23
C VAL A 77 -4.44 1.37 3.96
N GLY A 78 -3.13 1.51 3.81
CA GLY A 78 -2.35 2.62 4.35
C GLY A 78 -2.28 3.78 3.36
N LEU A 79 -2.70 4.96 3.77
CA LEU A 79 -2.66 6.18 2.98
C LEU A 79 -1.51 7.07 3.45
N GLN A 80 -0.71 7.55 2.50
CA GLN A 80 0.36 8.51 2.73
C GLN A 80 0.17 9.69 1.78
N VAL A 81 0.34 10.89 2.32
CA VAL A 81 0.26 12.14 1.54
C VAL A 81 1.65 12.73 1.48
N TYR A 82 2.13 13.00 0.27
CA TYR A 82 3.42 13.64 0.05
C TYR A 82 3.38 14.36 -1.29
N ASP A 83 3.89 15.60 -1.34
CA ASP A 83 4.04 16.39 -2.57
C ASP A 83 2.77 16.46 -3.43
N ASP A 84 1.64 16.85 -2.80
CA ASP A 84 0.29 16.92 -3.39
C ASP A 84 -0.20 15.63 -4.07
N GLN A 85 0.35 14.50 -3.64
CA GLN A 85 -0.03 13.18 -4.10
C GLN A 85 -0.44 12.27 -2.94
N LEU A 86 -1.38 11.39 -3.26
CA LEU A 86 -1.84 10.31 -2.42
C LEU A 86 -1.20 9.01 -2.87
N PHE A 87 -0.47 8.39 -1.96
CA PHE A 87 0.10 7.07 -2.12
C PHE A 87 -0.68 6.10 -1.23
N VAL A 88 -1.24 5.08 -1.84
CA VAL A 88 -2.04 4.06 -1.14
C VAL A 88 -1.27 2.75 -1.17
N TYR A 89 -1.09 2.16 -0.01
CA TYR A 89 -0.33 0.94 0.21
C TYR A 89 -1.21 -0.15 0.81
N TYR A 90 -0.95 -1.39 0.40
CA TYR A 90 -1.44 -2.56 1.11
C TYR A 90 -0.23 -3.36 1.59
N ASN A 91 -0.06 -3.45 2.90
CA ASN A 91 1.18 -3.91 3.54
C ASN A 91 2.39 -3.07 3.10
N THR A 92 3.27 -3.64 2.27
CA THR A 92 4.47 -2.98 1.73
C THR A 92 4.34 -2.64 0.23
N GLU A 93 3.25 -3.04 -0.42
CA GLU A 93 3.02 -2.85 -1.85
C GLU A 93 2.32 -1.50 -2.09
N LEU A 94 2.88 -0.65 -2.96
CA LEU A 94 2.19 0.54 -3.47
C LEU A 94 1.11 0.07 -4.45
N ILE A 95 -0.15 0.31 -4.11
CA ILE A 95 -1.29 -0.19 -4.89
C ILE A 95 -1.85 0.84 -5.87
N VAL A 96 -1.80 2.13 -5.50
CA VAL A 96 -2.20 3.22 -6.38
C VAL A 96 -1.57 4.52 -5.90
N GLN A 97 -1.27 5.39 -6.86
CA GLN A 97 -0.90 6.79 -6.67
C GLN A 97 -1.92 7.69 -7.37
N HIS A 98 -2.35 8.76 -6.69
CA HIS A 98 -3.28 9.77 -7.20
C HIS A 98 -2.74 11.16 -6.96
N LYS A 99 -3.03 12.10 -7.87
CA LYS A 99 -2.86 13.53 -7.59
C LYS A 99 -4.03 13.99 -6.74
N ILE A 100 -3.77 14.78 -5.70
CA ILE A 100 -4.83 15.38 -4.89
C ILE A 100 -5.55 16.42 -5.76
N SER A 101 -6.87 16.34 -5.80
CA SER A 101 -7.72 17.24 -6.55
C SER A 101 -8.88 17.75 -5.70
N GLN A 102 -9.60 18.75 -6.20
CA GLN A 102 -10.85 19.22 -5.61
C GLN A 102 -12.07 18.40 -6.08
N SER A 103 -11.91 17.55 -7.09
CA SER A 103 -12.98 16.71 -7.62
C SER A 103 -13.45 15.71 -6.58
N LYS A 104 -14.77 15.56 -6.42
CA LYS A 104 -15.37 14.67 -5.43
C LYS A 104 -15.02 13.21 -5.66
N LEU A 105 -15.00 12.78 -6.93
CA LEU A 105 -14.67 11.40 -7.32
C LEU A 105 -13.45 11.42 -8.25
N ASN A 106 -12.40 10.71 -7.87
CA ASN A 106 -11.15 10.61 -8.62
C ASN A 106 -10.96 9.16 -9.08
N TYR A 107 -11.43 8.88 -10.29
CA TYR A 107 -11.26 7.57 -10.91
C TYR A 107 -10.00 7.51 -11.75
N LYS A 108 -9.24 6.42 -11.59
CA LYS A 108 -8.43 5.91 -12.69
C LYS A 108 -9.29 5.08 -13.62
N GLU A 109 -9.15 5.33 -14.92
CA GLU A 109 -9.89 4.64 -15.98
C GLU A 109 -9.71 3.12 -15.89
N GLU A 110 -8.49 2.65 -15.63
CA GLU A 110 -8.16 1.23 -15.45
C GLU A 110 -9.02 0.55 -14.37
N HIS A 111 -9.19 1.20 -13.21
CA HIS A 111 -9.97 0.64 -12.11
C HIS A 111 -11.47 0.58 -12.44
N TYR A 112 -11.96 1.58 -13.15
CA TYR A 112 -13.37 1.64 -13.55
C TYR A 112 -13.69 0.57 -14.60
N LYS A 113 -12.81 0.39 -15.59
CA LYS A 113 -12.91 -0.68 -16.59
C LYS A 113 -12.88 -2.05 -15.95
N ASP A 114 -11.97 -2.31 -15.01
CA ASP A 114 -11.91 -3.57 -14.29
C ASP A 114 -13.20 -3.86 -13.51
N ALA A 115 -13.80 -2.82 -12.91
CA ALA A 115 -15.08 -2.96 -12.22
C ALA A 115 -16.22 -3.27 -13.20
N LEU A 116 -16.27 -2.60 -14.35
CA LEU A 116 -17.26 -2.86 -15.40
C LEU A 116 -17.10 -4.25 -16.00
N ASN A 117 -15.88 -4.68 -16.33
CA ASN A 117 -15.59 -6.03 -16.82
C ASN A 117 -16.11 -7.13 -15.90
N LYS A 118 -16.04 -6.92 -14.57
CA LYS A 118 -16.58 -7.86 -13.59
C LYS A 118 -18.10 -7.80 -13.50
N ALA A 119 -18.69 -6.62 -13.63
CA ALA A 119 -20.13 -6.42 -13.53
C ALA A 119 -20.89 -6.90 -14.79
N ILE A 120 -20.32 -6.69 -15.98
CA ILE A 120 -20.94 -6.94 -17.29
C ILE A 120 -19.94 -7.61 -18.27
N PRO A 121 -19.52 -8.86 -18.02
CA PRO A 121 -18.41 -9.50 -18.74
C PRO A 121 -18.60 -9.72 -20.25
N HIS A 122 -19.82 -9.71 -20.76
CA HIS A 122 -20.12 -9.93 -22.18
C HIS A 122 -20.49 -8.65 -22.94
N TYR A 123 -20.25 -7.48 -22.35
CA TYR A 123 -20.55 -6.21 -23.02
C TYR A 123 -19.54 -5.97 -24.15
N PRO A 124 -19.98 -5.69 -25.38
CA PRO A 124 -19.12 -5.72 -26.56
C PRO A 124 -18.08 -4.59 -26.61
N ASN A 125 -18.31 -3.48 -25.92
CA ASN A 125 -17.41 -2.32 -25.95
C ASN A 125 -17.33 -1.61 -24.59
N ILE A 126 -16.64 -2.26 -23.65
CA ILE A 126 -16.50 -1.77 -22.27
C ILE A 126 -15.63 -0.51 -22.20
N ASP A 127 -14.69 -0.36 -23.13
CA ASP A 127 -13.82 0.81 -23.18
C ASP A 127 -14.60 2.10 -23.49
N ASP A 128 -15.47 2.06 -24.50
CA ASP A 128 -16.26 3.24 -24.86
C ASP A 128 -17.33 3.54 -23.80
N LEU A 129 -17.95 2.50 -23.23
CA LEU A 129 -18.88 2.67 -22.12
C LEU A 129 -18.19 3.29 -20.89
N ALA A 130 -16.99 2.84 -20.57
CA ALA A 130 -16.20 3.39 -19.46
C ALA A 130 -15.92 4.88 -19.65
N LYS A 131 -15.50 5.28 -20.85
CA LYS A 131 -15.23 6.68 -21.19
C LYS A 131 -16.48 7.54 -21.10
N GLN A 132 -17.60 7.08 -21.66
CA GLN A 132 -18.88 7.80 -21.61
C GLN A 132 -19.34 8.01 -20.17
N ASN A 133 -19.31 6.96 -19.35
CA ASN A 133 -19.72 7.05 -17.94
C ASN A 133 -18.82 7.98 -17.14
N LEU A 134 -17.49 7.90 -17.32
CA LEU A 134 -16.55 8.76 -16.61
C LEU A 134 -16.71 10.23 -17.02
N SER A 135 -16.99 10.52 -18.30
CA SER A 135 -17.30 11.86 -18.77
C SER A 135 -18.58 12.39 -18.11
N ALA A 136 -19.66 11.61 -18.14
CA ALA A 136 -20.93 11.99 -17.51
C ALA A 136 -20.79 12.22 -16.00
N ILE A 137 -20.03 11.37 -15.30
CA ILE A 137 -19.70 11.58 -13.87
C ILE A 137 -18.92 12.89 -13.70
N GLY A 138 -17.92 13.14 -14.53
CA GLY A 138 -17.13 14.36 -14.50
C GLY A 138 -17.99 15.61 -14.66
N GLU A 139 -18.93 15.62 -15.59
CA GLU A 139 -19.85 16.74 -15.82
C GLU A 139 -20.75 17.02 -14.61
N VAL A 140 -21.26 15.98 -13.94
CA VAL A 140 -22.12 16.14 -12.75
C VAL A 140 -21.37 16.84 -11.61
N TYR A 141 -20.13 16.42 -11.34
CA TYR A 141 -19.35 16.94 -10.21
C TYR A 141 -18.48 18.15 -10.54
N SER A 142 -18.42 18.58 -11.80
CA SER A 142 -17.76 19.84 -12.18
C SER A 142 -18.66 21.06 -12.02
N ASN A 143 -19.98 20.84 -11.88
CA ASN A 143 -20.99 21.88 -11.75
C ASN A 143 -21.40 22.17 -10.28
N GLU A 144 -20.71 21.57 -9.30
CA GLU A 144 -20.83 21.84 -7.86
C GLU A 144 -19.64 22.67 -7.35
#